data_AF-A0A6C1QMU4-F1
#
_entry.id   AF-A0A6C1QMU4-F1
#
_cell.length_a   1.000
_cell.length_b   1.000
_cell.length_c   1.000
_cell.angle_alpha   90.00
_cell.angle_beta   90.00
_cell.angle_gamma   90.00
#
_symmetry.space_group_name_H-M   'P 1'
#
loop_
_entity.id
_entity.type
_entity.pdbx_description
1 polymer ?
#
loop_
_entity_poly.entity_id
_entity_poly.type
_entity_poly.pdbx_seq_one_letter_code
_entity_poly.pdbx_strand_id
1 'polypeptide(L)'
;ALVDPVLHRVGYAILTTETLYPFFTSLYNVPLMSFTRFNNSVVMGGLVVGIAAWIPVFLLSRILVMAFRLKVVPKIAASKPVKAIMKVPLVNKLAGATRHWYGVYQAVR
;
A
#
# COMPACT_ATOMS: atom_id res chain seq x y z
N ALA A 1 7.58 -9.00 14.40
CA ALA A 1 7.53 -10.06 15.43
C ALA A 1 6.19 -10.79 15.49
N LEU A 2 5.01 -10.14 15.57
CA LEU A 2 3.73 -10.85 15.73
C LEU A 2 3.29 -11.68 14.52
N VAL A 3 3.56 -11.19 13.30
CA VAL A 3 3.17 -11.90 12.05
C VAL A 3 4.29 -12.85 11.58
N ASP A 4 5.51 -12.65 12.07
CA ASP A 4 6.71 -13.40 11.67
C ASP A 4 6.54 -14.92 11.78
N PRO A 5 5.89 -15.50 12.82
CA PRO A 5 5.63 -16.94 12.88
C PRO A 5 4.75 -17.44 11.73
N VAL A 6 3.78 -16.64 11.27
CA VAL A 6 2.90 -16.99 10.16
C VAL A 6 3.67 -16.93 8.85
N LEU A 7 4.43 -15.85 8.63
CA LEU A 7 5.27 -15.70 7.43
C LEU A 7 6.31 -16.83 7.36
N HIS A 8 6.97 -17.13 8.47
CA HIS A 8 7.93 -18.23 8.56
C HIS A 8 7.30 -19.56 8.16
N ARG A 9 6.11 -19.90 8.68
CA ARG A 9 5.42 -21.16 8.32
C ARG A 9 5.09 -21.25 6.83
N VAL A 10 4.56 -20.17 6.26
CA VAL A 10 4.21 -20.14 4.82
C VAL A 10 5.46 -20.24 3.96
N GLY A 11 6.48 -19.43 4.23
CA GLY A 11 7.71 -19.46 3.43
C GLY A 11 8.51 -20.75 3.62
N TYR A 12 8.50 -21.34 4.82
CA TYR A 12 9.12 -22.63 5.07
C TYR A 12 8.44 -23.72 4.24
N ALA A 13 7.10 -23.81 4.28
CA ALA A 13 6.35 -24.80 3.50
C ALA A 13 6.67 -24.73 1.99
N ILE A 14 6.83 -23.51 1.46
CA ILE A 14 7.16 -23.29 0.06
C ILE A 14 8.60 -23.70 -0.24
N LEU A 15 9.55 -23.29 0.59
CA LEU A 15 10.99 -23.57 0.39
C LEU A 15 11.34 -25.04 0.62
N THR A 16 10.58 -25.79 1.42
CA THR A 16 10.80 -27.22 1.68
C THR A 16 10.00 -28.13 0.77
N THR A 17 9.32 -27.59 -0.24
CA THR A 17 8.61 -28.40 -1.22
C THR A 17 9.61 -28.99 -2.23
N GLU A 18 9.80 -30.30 -2.22
CA GLU A 18 10.81 -31.01 -3.02
C GLU A 18 10.69 -30.76 -4.53
N THR A 19 9.47 -30.65 -5.05
CA THR A 19 9.22 -30.37 -6.49
C THR A 19 9.71 -28.99 -6.92
N LEU A 20 9.87 -28.05 -5.99
CA LEU A 20 10.34 -26.68 -6.23
C LEU A 20 11.85 -26.52 -6.01
N TYR A 21 12.55 -27.55 -5.52
CA TYR A 21 13.99 -27.51 -5.32
C TYR A 21 14.78 -27.16 -6.59
N PRO A 22 14.56 -27.79 -7.76
CA PRO A 22 15.32 -27.43 -8.97
C PRO A 22 15.11 -25.96 -9.37
N PHE A 23 13.90 -25.42 -9.16
CA PHE A 23 13.61 -24.00 -9.37
C PHE A 23 14.43 -23.12 -8.42
N PHE A 24 14.35 -23.35 -7.10
CA PHE A 24 15.08 -22.54 -6.13
C PHE A 24 16.60 -22.68 -6.25
N THR A 25 17.11 -23.86 -6.61
CA THR A 25 18.53 -24.08 -6.90
C THR A 25 18.98 -23.27 -8.12
N SER A 26 18.21 -23.29 -9.21
CA SER A 26 18.51 -22.46 -10.39
C SER A 26 18.53 -20.97 -10.04
N LEU A 27 17.59 -20.54 -9.20
CA LEU A 27 17.45 -19.15 -8.78
C LEU A 27 18.59 -18.73 -7.84
N TYR A 28 19.03 -19.62 -6.96
CA TYR A 28 20.16 -19.38 -6.05
C TYR A 28 21.49 -19.23 -6.81
N ASN A 29 21.66 -19.96 -7.91
CA ASN A 29 22.84 -19.87 -8.75
C ASN A 29 22.93 -18.56 -9.55
N VAL A 30 21.87 -17.73 -9.57
CA VAL A 30 21.91 -16.39 -10.15
C VAL A 30 22.57 -15.42 -9.15
N PRO A 31 23.72 -14.79 -9.48
CA PRO A 31 24.47 -13.95 -8.54
C PRO A 31 23.65 -12.81 -7.92
N LEU A 32 22.70 -12.25 -8.68
CA LEU A 32 21.85 -11.16 -8.22
C LEU A 32 20.82 -11.61 -7.17
N MET A 33 20.32 -12.84 -7.29
CA MET A 33 19.24 -13.36 -6.44
C MET A 33 19.71 -13.60 -5.01
N SER A 34 21.00 -13.89 -4.82
CA SER A 34 21.61 -14.02 -3.49
C SER A 34 21.45 -12.77 -2.62
N PHE A 35 21.39 -11.57 -3.22
CA PHE A 35 21.17 -10.32 -2.47
C PHE A 35 19.74 -10.18 -1.94
N THR A 36 18.76 -10.85 -2.54
CA THR A 36 17.35 -10.77 -2.12
C THR A 36 17.06 -11.57 -0.85
N ARG A 37 17.95 -12.50 -0.46
CA ARG A 37 17.77 -13.43 0.66
C ARG A 37 16.45 -14.21 0.59
N PHE A 38 16.00 -14.57 -0.61
CA PHE A 38 14.75 -15.32 -0.82
C PHE A 38 14.74 -16.69 -0.13
N ASN A 39 15.91 -17.27 0.18
CA ASN A 39 16.05 -18.50 0.95
C ASN A 39 15.72 -18.35 2.45
N ASN A 40 15.48 -17.12 2.93
CA ASN A 40 14.94 -16.87 4.25
C ASN A 40 13.42 -17.07 4.22
N SER A 41 12.89 -17.99 5.03
CA SER A 41 11.46 -18.31 5.06
C SER A 41 10.57 -17.13 5.48
N VAL A 42 11.06 -16.18 6.28
CA VAL A 42 10.29 -14.97 6.60
C VAL A 42 10.18 -14.06 5.37
N VAL A 43 11.26 -13.94 4.59
CA VAL A 43 11.29 -13.14 3.35
C VAL A 43 10.40 -13.78 2.29
N MET A 44 10.53 -15.08 2.07
CA MET A 44 9.72 -15.81 1.09
C MET A 44 8.24 -15.82 1.47
N GLY A 45 7.94 -16.06 2.76
CA GLY A 45 6.58 -15.99 3.26
C GLY A 45 5.99 -14.59 3.14
N GLY A 46 6.77 -13.56 3.44
CA GLY A 46 6.37 -12.16 3.28
C GLY A 46 6.08 -11.80 1.81
N LEU A 47 6.89 -12.28 0.87
CA LEU A 47 6.67 -12.07 -0.56
C LEU A 47 5.32 -12.68 -1.01
N VAL A 48 5.08 -13.93 -0.67
CA VAL A 48 3.89 -14.67 -1.10
C VAL A 48 2.63 -14.11 -0.43
N VAL A 49 2.68 -13.90 0.88
CA VAL A 49 1.56 -13.30 1.62
C VAL A 49 1.31 -11.87 1.15
N GLY A 50 2.36 -11.10 0.84
CA GLY A 50 2.23 -9.75 0.31
C GLY A 50 1.54 -9.70 -1.05
N ILE A 51 1.92 -10.59 -1.97
CA ILE A 51 1.26 -10.72 -3.28
C ILE A 51 -0.21 -11.12 -3.10
N ALA A 52 -0.50 -12.11 -2.25
CA ALA A 52 -1.86 -12.55 -1.97
C ALA A 52 -2.71 -11.46 -1.31
N ALA A 53 -2.11 -10.68 -0.39
CA ALA A 53 -2.78 -9.60 0.33
C ALA A 53 -2.90 -8.32 -0.48
N TRP A 54 -2.20 -8.18 -1.61
CA TRP A 54 -2.21 -6.93 -2.38
C TRP A 54 -3.62 -6.55 -2.84
N ILE A 55 -4.33 -7.47 -3.50
CA ILE A 55 -5.69 -7.23 -4.00
C ILE A 55 -6.66 -6.82 -2.87
N PRO A 56 -6.80 -7.57 -1.76
CA PRO A 56 -7.73 -7.20 -0.70
C PRO A 56 -7.33 -5.89 -0.02
N VAL A 57 -6.04 -5.64 0.21
CA VAL A 57 -5.58 -4.38 0.80
C VAL A 57 -5.89 -3.19 -0.11
N PHE A 58 -5.69 -3.33 -1.42
CA PHE A 58 -6.00 -2.29 -2.39
C PHE A 58 -7.50 -1.96 -2.40
N LEU A 59 -8.36 -2.98 -2.48
CA LEU A 59 -9.82 -2.79 -2.46
C LEU A 59 -10.30 -2.17 -1.15
N LEU A 60 -9.82 -2.70 -0.01
CA LEU A 60 -10.16 -2.19 1.31
C LEU A 60 -9.74 -0.72 1.43
N SER A 61 -8.52 -0.38 1.01
CA SER A 61 -8.02 1.00 1.02
C SER A 61 -8.89 1.92 0.16
N ARG A 62 -9.30 1.47 -1.03
CA ARG A 62 -10.19 2.26 -1.90
C ARG A 62 -11.54 2.52 -1.23
N ILE A 63 -12.13 1.50 -0.61
CA ILE A 63 -13.41 1.61 0.11
C ILE A 63 -13.28 2.56 1.30
N LEU A 64 -12.23 2.41 2.11
CA LEU A 64 -11.94 3.26 3.26
C LEU A 64 -11.78 4.73 2.84
N VAL A 65 -11.01 5.00 1.79
CA VAL A 65 -10.82 6.36 1.26
C VAL A 65 -12.15 6.95 0.79
N MET A 66 -12.97 6.18 0.09
CA MET A 66 -14.28 6.63 -0.35
C MET A 66 -15.21 6.91 0.83
N ALA A 67 -15.27 6.01 1.82
CA ALA A 67 -16.06 6.19 3.03
C ALA A 67 -15.59 7.40 3.84
N PHE A 68 -14.28 7.62 3.94
CA PHE A 68 -13.69 8.79 4.60
C PHE A 68 -14.10 10.09 3.89
N ARG A 69 -14.00 10.14 2.56
CA ARG A 69 -14.40 11.31 1.75
C ARG A 69 -15.88 11.63 1.87
N LEU A 70 -16.74 10.62 1.94
CA LEU A 70 -18.20 10.85 2.00
C LEU A 70 -18.70 11.14 3.42
N LYS A 71 -18.13 10.50 4.44
CA LYS A 71 -18.67 10.56 5.81
C LYS A 71 -17.87 11.47 6.75
N VAL A 72 -16.55 11.53 6.59
CA VAL A 72 -15.66 12.21 7.52
C VAL A 72 -15.32 13.61 7.05
N VAL A 73 -14.98 13.78 5.77
CA VAL A 73 -14.64 15.10 5.20
C VAL A 73 -15.76 16.13 5.38
N PRO A 74 -17.05 15.84 5.14
CA PRO A 74 -18.10 16.83 5.35
C PRO A 74 -18.26 17.24 6.82
N LYS A 75 -18.07 16.29 7.75
CA LYS A 75 -18.10 16.57 9.20
C LYS A 75 -16.96 17.48 9.62
N ILE A 76 -15.75 17.23 9.11
CA ILE A 76 -14.58 18.06 9.36
C ILE A 76 -14.77 19.45 8.74
N ALA A 77 -15.22 19.54 7.48
CA ALA A 77 -15.48 20.81 6.80
C ALA A 77 -16.57 21.65 7.50
N ALA A 78 -17.56 21.00 8.11
CA ALA A 78 -18.60 21.68 8.87
C ALA A 78 -18.12 22.24 10.23
N SER A 79 -16.95 21.82 10.72
CA SER A 79 -16.43 22.22 12.03
C SER A 79 -16.00 23.69 12.08
N LYS A 80 -16.16 24.31 13.26
CA LYS A 80 -15.82 25.72 13.52
C LYS A 80 -14.36 26.10 13.19
N PRO A 81 -13.33 25.35 13.61
CA PRO A 81 -11.94 25.72 13.32
C PRO A 81 -11.64 25.67 11.81
N VAL A 82 -12.15 24.67 11.10
CA VAL A 82 -11.94 24.54 9.64
C VAL A 82 -12.62 25.69 8.89
N LYS A 83 -13.85 26.06 9.27
CA LYS A 83 -14.53 27.23 8.70
C LYS A 83 -13.79 28.55 8.97
N ALA A 84 -13.17 28.70 10.14
CA ALA A 84 -12.39 29.90 10.46
C ALA A 84 -11.14 30.01 9.58
N ILE A 85 -10.43 28.89 9.34
CA ILE A 85 -9.26 28.84 8.47
C ILE A 85 -9.63 29.13 7.01
N MET A 86 -10.74 28.58 6.51
CA MET A 86 -11.21 28.81 5.13
C MET A 86 -11.60 30.27 4.83
N LYS A 87 -11.92 31.07 5.87
CA LYS A 87 -12.24 32.50 5.71
C LYS A 87 -11.01 33.39 5.55
N VAL A 88 -9.80 32.87 5.81
CA VAL A 88 -8.56 33.63 5.71
C VAL A 88 -8.28 33.97 4.23
N PRO A 89 -8.01 35.24 3.88
CA PRO A 89 -7.84 35.67 2.48
C PRO A 89 -6.67 34.98 1.77
N LEU A 90 -5.63 34.57 2.52
CA LEU A 90 -4.52 33.78 1.99
C LEU A 90 -4.98 32.41 1.48
N VAL A 91 -5.88 31.73 2.22
CA VAL A 91 -6.41 30.41 1.84
C VAL A 91 -7.24 30.50 0.56
N ASN A 92 -8.04 31.56 0.40
CA ASN A 92 -8.83 31.77 -0.82
C ASN A 92 -7.96 32.06 -2.06
N LYS A 93 -6.85 32.80 -1.89
CA LYS A 93 -5.89 33.04 -2.98
C LYS A 93 -5.17 31.75 -3.40
N LEU A 94 -4.74 30.93 -2.43
CA LEU A 94 -4.11 29.64 -2.69
C LEU A 94 -5.08 28.61 -3.29
N ALA A 95 -6.33 28.60 -2.83
CA ALA A 95 -7.39 27.78 -3.43
C ALA A 95 -7.68 28.20 -4.89
N GLY A 96 -7.61 29.49 -5.20
CA GLY A 96 -7.73 29.99 -6.57
C GLY A 96 -6.59 29.53 -7.47
N ALA A 97 -5.34 29.60 -7.00
CA ALA A 97 -4.16 29.18 -7.76
C ALA A 97 -4.12 27.66 -8.02
N THR A 98 -4.67 26.85 -7.12
CA THR A 98 -4.72 25.39 -7.26
C THR A 98 -5.87 24.91 -8.17
N ARG A 99 -6.87 25.74 -8.48
CA ARG A 99 -7.97 25.38 -9.40
C ARG A 99 -7.51 25.09 -10.83
N HIS A 100 -6.47 25.78 -11.32
CA HIS A 100 -5.91 25.51 -12.65
C HIS A 100 -5.40 24.06 -12.74
N TRP A 101 -4.73 23.60 -11.69
CA TRP A 101 -4.22 22.23 -11.58
C TRP A 101 -5.34 21.20 -11.31
N TYR A 102 -6.44 21.61 -10.69
CA TYR A 102 -7.58 20.74 -10.41
C TYR A 102 -8.27 20.24 -11.68
N GLY A 103 -8.41 21.09 -12.71
CA GLY A 103 -8.95 20.68 -14.02
C GLY A 103 -8.06 19.66 -14.73
N VAL A 104 -6.75 19.86 -14.67
CA VAL A 104 -5.76 18.91 -15.22
C VAL A 104 -5.79 17.57 -14.47
N TYR A 105 -5.91 17.60 -13.14
CA TYR A 105 -5.99 16.38 -12.32
C TYR A 105 -7.27 15.58 -12.55
N GLN A 106 -8.39 16.23 -12.90
CA GLN A 106 -9.63 15.54 -13.28
C GLN A 106 -9.59 14.97 -14.71
N ALA A 107 -8.90 15.62 -15.64
CA ALA A 107 -8.79 15.11 -17.01
C ALA A 107 -7.89 13.86 -17.13
N VAL A 108 -6.96 13.67 -16.18
CA VAL A 108 -6.00 12.56 -16.15
C VAL A 108 -6.51 11.35 -15.35
N ARG A 109 -7.56 11.52 -14.54
CA ARG A 109 -8.16 10.47 -13.71
C ARG A 109 -9.41 9.88 -14.34
#